data_AF-A0A1H6RRQ1-F1
#
_entry.id   AF-A0A1H6RRQ1-F1
#
_cell.length_a   1.000
_cell.length_b   1.000
_cell.length_c   1.000
_cell.angle_alpha   90.00
_cell.angle_beta   90.00
_cell.angle_gamma   90.00
#
_symmetry.space_group_name_H-M   'P 1'
#
loop_
_entity.id
_entity.type
_entity.pdbx_description
1 polymer ?
#
loop_
_entity_poly.entity_id
_entity_poly.type
_entity_poly.pdbx_seq_one_letter_code
_entity_poly.pdbx_strand_id
1 'polypeptide(L)'
;MVEFAIALPLLLLLLLAIAEFGRMLYHYNNLLQANRDAVRYLAGQAWNGNLGQVEIDPVLEARTKNLAVYGTPTPQGNTVVPGLTTGDVQVSTVGTEHVQVRISYVFRPVIGNGLPALIGNAIPLNFPLVATTVMRGL
;
A
#
# COMPACT_ATOMS: atom_id res chain seq x y z
N MET A 1 -26.75 20.49 -30.60
CA MET A 1 -26.09 19.19 -30.88
C MET A 1 -24.55 19.34 -30.81
N VAL A 2 -23.99 20.47 -31.25
CA VAL A 2 -22.55 20.76 -31.16
C VAL A 2 -22.07 20.98 -29.72
N GLU A 3 -22.95 21.51 -28.87
CA GLU A 3 -22.68 21.84 -27.47
C GLU A 3 -22.37 20.57 -26.64
N PHE A 4 -23.13 19.50 -26.87
CA PHE A 4 -22.89 18.22 -26.22
C PHE A 4 -21.59 17.58 -26.71
N ALA A 5 -21.29 17.67 -28.02
CA ALA A 5 -20.06 17.13 -28.58
C ALA A 5 -18.80 17.80 -27.99
N ILE A 6 -18.88 19.09 -27.66
CA ILE A 6 -17.77 19.83 -27.03
C ILE A 6 -17.71 19.56 -25.51
N ALA A 7 -18.85 19.45 -24.82
CA ALA A 7 -18.89 19.20 -23.39
C ALA A 7 -18.51 17.76 -23.00
N LEU A 8 -18.85 16.77 -23.85
CA LEU A 8 -18.62 15.35 -23.60
C LEU A 8 -17.17 14.97 -23.24
N PRO A 9 -16.12 15.39 -23.97
CA PRO A 9 -14.75 15.04 -23.61
C PRO A 9 -14.34 15.58 -22.23
N LEU A 10 -14.80 16.77 -21.85
CA LEU A 10 -14.54 17.35 -20.54
C LEU A 10 -15.26 16.57 -19.43
N LEU A 11 -16.53 16.19 -19.66
CA LEU A 11 -17.31 15.41 -18.70
C LEU A 11 -16.71 14.00 -18.51
N LEU A 12 -16.26 13.35 -19.58
CA LEU A 12 -15.58 12.05 -19.49
C LEU A 12 -14.28 12.14 -18.71
N LEU A 13 -13.47 13.18 -18.96
CA LEU A 13 -12.23 13.41 -18.21
C LEU A 13 -12.52 13.57 -16.71
N LEU A 14 -13.53 14.36 -16.35
CA LEU A 14 -13.93 14.53 -14.94
C LEU A 14 -14.43 13.23 -14.32
N LEU A 15 -15.31 12.49 -15.01
CA LEU A 15 -15.84 11.22 -14.52
C LEU A 15 -14.71 10.22 -14.26
N LEU A 16 -13.77 10.14 -15.19
CA LEU A 16 -12.59 9.28 -15.14
C LEU A 16 -11.67 9.66 -13.96
N ALA A 17 -11.41 10.95 -13.77
CA ALA A 17 -10.60 11.45 -12.67
C ALA A 17 -11.22 11.10 -11.31
N ILE A 18 -12.53 11.28 -11.16
CA ILE A 18 -13.27 10.92 -9.94
C ILE A 18 -13.21 9.40 -9.71
N ALA A 19 -13.39 8.60 -10.76
CA ALA A 19 -13.32 7.14 -10.68
C ALA A 19 -11.92 6.64 -10.24
N GLU A 20 -10.86 7.17 -10.84
CA GLU A 20 -9.47 6.83 -10.46
C GLU A 20 -9.14 7.27 -9.04
N PHE A 21 -9.58 8.46 -8.63
CA PHE A 21 -9.40 8.93 -7.27
C PHE A 21 -10.12 8.02 -6.26
N GLY A 22 -11.35 7.60 -6.56
CA GLY A 22 -12.09 6.64 -5.74
C GLY A 22 -11.36 5.30 -5.62
N ARG A 23 -10.82 4.79 -6.73
CA ARG A 23 -10.03 3.55 -6.74
C ARG A 23 -8.71 3.69 -5.96
N MET A 24 -8.08 4.86 -6.01
CA MET A 24 -6.88 5.15 -5.22
C MET A 24 -7.18 5.13 -3.72
N LEU A 25 -8.28 5.76 -3.29
CA LEU A 25 -8.72 5.72 -1.89
C LEU A 25 -9.07 4.30 -1.43
N TYR A 26 -9.73 3.52 -2.28
CA TYR A 26 -10.01 2.11 -2.02
C TYR A 26 -8.72 1.31 -1.77
N HIS A 27 -7.71 1.44 -2.65
CA HIS A 27 -6.42 0.79 -2.47
C HIS A 27 -5.70 1.26 -1.22
N TYR A 28 -5.72 2.56 -0.92
CA TYR A 28 -5.10 3.10 0.30
C TYR A 28 -5.72 2.50 1.57
N ASN A 29 -7.05 2.37 1.64
CA ASN A 29 -7.71 1.75 2.78
C ASN A 29 -7.37 0.27 2.94
N ASN A 30 -7.31 -0.49 1.83
CA ASN A 30 -6.87 -1.89 1.86
C ASN A 30 -5.43 -2.02 2.36
N LEU A 31 -4.52 -1.14 1.92
CA LEU A 31 -3.13 -1.09 2.38
C LEU A 31 -3.05 -0.76 3.88
N LEU A 32 -3.85 0.19 4.38
CA LEU A 32 -3.90 0.52 5.80
C LEU A 32 -4.38 -0.67 6.64
N GLN A 33 -5.41 -1.38 6.19
CA GLN A 33 -5.90 -2.57 6.88
C GLN A 33 -4.84 -3.68 6.89
N ALA A 34 -4.29 -4.03 5.73
CA ALA A 34 -3.25 -5.04 5.62
C ALA A 34 -2.00 -4.70 6.43
N ASN A 35 -1.60 -3.42 6.46
CA ASN A 35 -0.50 -2.93 7.27
C ASN A 35 -0.75 -3.16 8.77
N ARG A 36 -1.96 -2.82 9.27
CA ARG A 36 -2.32 -3.02 10.68
C ARG A 36 -2.33 -4.50 11.06
N ASP A 37 -2.88 -5.35 10.21
CA ASP A 37 -2.93 -6.79 10.45
C ASP A 37 -1.52 -7.39 10.48
N ALA A 38 -0.65 -6.96 9.55
CA ALA A 38 0.76 -7.36 9.52
C ALA A 38 1.53 -6.90 10.77
N VAL A 39 1.39 -5.62 11.17
CA VAL A 39 2.05 -5.13 12.40
C VAL A 39 1.54 -5.86 13.63
N ARG A 40 0.24 -6.14 13.71
CA ARG A 40 -0.34 -6.86 14.87
C ARG A 40 0.23 -8.28 14.99
N TYR A 41 0.37 -8.99 13.88
CA TYR A 41 1.00 -10.31 13.86
C TYR A 41 2.47 -10.23 14.28
N LEU A 42 3.22 -9.28 13.72
CA LEU A 42 4.61 -9.05 14.07
C LEU A 42 4.78 -8.72 15.56
N ALA A 43 3.97 -7.81 16.08
CA ALA A 43 3.99 -7.39 17.47
C ALA A 43 3.76 -8.55 18.44
N GLY A 44 2.84 -9.47 18.11
CA GLY A 44 2.55 -10.64 18.94
C GLY A 44 3.54 -11.80 18.80
N GLN A 45 4.57 -11.68 17.95
CA GLN A 45 5.55 -12.75 17.71
C GLN A 45 7.01 -12.28 17.86
N ALA A 46 7.25 -10.97 17.85
CA ALA A 46 8.59 -10.41 17.86
C ALA A 46 9.18 -10.23 19.28
N TRP A 47 8.40 -10.41 20.35
CA TRP A 47 8.93 -10.26 21.71
C TRP A 47 9.82 -11.46 22.10
N ASN A 48 11.10 -11.19 22.37
CA ASN A 48 12.01 -12.19 22.92
C ASN A 48 12.11 -12.02 24.45
N GLY A 49 11.45 -12.91 25.20
CA GLY A 49 11.46 -12.89 26.67
C GLY A 49 12.83 -13.14 27.31
N ASN A 50 13.77 -13.77 26.59
CA ASN A 50 15.13 -14.00 27.11
C ASN A 50 16.02 -12.76 26.97
N LEU A 51 15.83 -11.98 25.90
CA LEU A 51 16.59 -10.75 25.63
C LEU A 51 15.92 -9.50 26.21
N GLY A 52 14.63 -9.58 26.57
CA GLY A 52 13.85 -8.44 27.08
C GLY A 52 13.63 -7.35 26.02
N GLN A 53 13.63 -7.73 24.74
CA GLN A 53 13.48 -6.80 23.62
C GLN A 53 12.83 -7.49 22.42
N VAL A 54 12.39 -6.67 21.49
CA VAL A 54 11.89 -7.08 20.18
C VAL A 54 13.04 -7.59 19.32
N GLU A 55 12.84 -8.77 18.73
CA GLU A 55 13.73 -9.40 17.77
C GLU A 55 12.95 -9.85 16.54
N ILE A 56 13.48 -9.54 15.35
CA ILE A 56 12.85 -9.90 14.07
C ILE A 56 13.78 -10.86 13.35
N ASP A 57 13.48 -12.15 13.42
CA ASP A 57 14.16 -13.19 12.65
C ASP A 57 13.68 -13.17 11.17
N PRO A 58 14.54 -13.52 10.20
CA PRO A 58 14.17 -13.65 8.78
C PRO A 58 12.88 -14.42 8.49
N VAL A 59 12.54 -15.47 9.26
CA VAL A 59 11.29 -16.22 9.05
C VAL A 59 10.08 -15.38 9.46
N LEU A 60 10.17 -14.67 10.59
CA LEU A 60 9.11 -13.78 11.06
C LEU A 60 8.94 -12.58 10.11
N GLU A 61 10.04 -12.02 9.62
CA GLU A 61 10.01 -10.97 8.61
C GLU A 61 9.29 -11.44 7.34
N ALA A 62 9.66 -12.62 6.81
CA ALA A 62 9.04 -13.17 5.61
C ALA A 62 7.53 -13.41 5.79
N ARG A 63 7.12 -13.99 6.92
CA ARG A 63 5.69 -14.19 7.24
C ARG A 63 4.94 -12.88 7.37
N THR A 64 5.56 -11.87 7.99
CA THR A 64 4.97 -10.53 8.13
C THR A 64 4.78 -9.86 6.77
N LYS A 65 5.77 -9.97 5.88
CA LYS A 65 5.67 -9.46 4.50
C LYS A 65 4.58 -10.20 3.72
N ASN A 66 4.49 -11.52 3.85
CA ASN A 66 3.42 -12.29 3.22
C ASN A 66 2.05 -11.85 3.74
N LEU A 67 1.90 -11.64 5.04
CA LEU A 67 0.66 -11.19 5.64
C LEU A 67 0.25 -9.80 5.13
N ALA A 68 1.21 -8.88 5.00
CA ALA A 68 0.97 -7.55 4.44
C ALA A 68 0.53 -7.58 2.96
N VAL A 69 0.99 -8.57 2.19
CA VAL A 69 0.72 -8.66 0.74
C VAL A 69 -0.49 -9.50 0.42
N TYR A 70 -0.66 -10.65 1.09
CA TYR A 70 -1.64 -11.68 0.77
C TYR A 70 -2.73 -11.83 1.84
N GLY A 71 -2.62 -11.14 2.98
CA GLY A 71 -3.53 -11.32 4.11
C GLY A 71 -3.34 -12.65 4.87
N THR A 72 -2.32 -13.44 4.54
CA THR A 72 -1.96 -14.68 5.26
C THR A 72 -0.43 -14.78 5.44
N PRO A 73 0.08 -15.47 6.48
CA PRO A 73 1.52 -15.58 6.72
C PRO A 73 2.25 -16.47 5.69
N THR A 74 1.52 -17.07 4.75
CA THR A 74 2.05 -17.84 3.62
C THR A 74 1.78 -17.09 2.32
N PRO A 75 2.60 -17.27 1.27
CA PRO A 75 2.39 -16.59 -0.02
C PRO A 75 1.28 -17.29 -0.81
N GLN A 76 0.04 -17.22 -0.33
CA GLN A 76 -1.12 -17.86 -0.95
C GLN A 76 -2.24 -16.85 -1.17
N GLY A 77 -2.95 -17.00 -2.30
CA GLY A 77 -4.08 -16.17 -2.66
C GLY A 77 -3.69 -14.92 -3.47
N ASN A 78 -4.64 -14.00 -3.58
CA ASN A 78 -4.47 -12.76 -4.33
C ASN A 78 -3.83 -11.68 -3.43
N THR A 79 -3.07 -10.80 -4.06
CA THR A 79 -2.52 -9.63 -3.39
C THR A 79 -3.64 -8.68 -2.95
N VAL A 80 -3.53 -8.07 -1.77
CA VAL A 80 -4.53 -7.11 -1.22
C VAL A 80 -4.78 -5.91 -2.14
N VAL A 81 -3.76 -5.54 -2.91
CA VAL A 81 -3.83 -4.57 -4.00
C VAL A 81 -3.08 -5.15 -5.20
N PRO A 82 -3.63 -5.08 -6.43
CA PRO A 82 -2.97 -5.62 -7.62
C PRO A 82 -1.57 -5.07 -7.83
N GLY A 83 -0.59 -5.96 -7.99
CA GLY A 83 0.80 -5.58 -8.25
C GLY A 83 1.60 -5.16 -7.01
N LEU A 84 1.03 -5.29 -5.81
CA LEU A 84 1.77 -5.20 -4.56
C LEU A 84 2.67 -6.43 -4.39
N THR A 85 3.91 -6.23 -3.95
CA THR A 85 4.89 -7.28 -3.75
C THR A 85 5.49 -7.21 -2.35
N THR A 86 6.17 -8.28 -1.92
CA THR A 86 6.88 -8.28 -0.62
C THR A 86 8.06 -7.30 -0.60
N GLY A 87 8.55 -6.86 -1.77
CA GLY A 87 9.57 -5.81 -1.88
C GLY A 87 9.05 -4.42 -1.52
N ASP A 88 7.73 -4.20 -1.58
CA ASP A 88 7.09 -2.94 -1.20
C ASP A 88 6.89 -2.82 0.32
N VAL A 89 7.21 -3.87 1.08
CA VAL A 89 6.99 -3.98 2.52
C VAL A 89 8.32 -3.94 3.26
N GLN A 90 8.47 -2.97 4.15
CA GLN A 90 9.60 -2.82 5.06
C GLN A 90 9.15 -3.16 6.47
N VAL A 91 9.94 -4.00 7.15
CA VAL A 91 9.71 -4.43 8.53
C VAL A 91 10.92 -4.01 9.34
N SER A 92 10.71 -3.35 10.47
CA SER A 92 11.80 -2.84 11.31
C SER A 92 11.40 -2.77 12.77
N THR A 93 12.39 -2.69 13.66
CA THR A 93 12.19 -2.33 15.06
C THR A 93 12.25 -0.81 15.24
N VAL A 94 11.59 -0.30 16.28
CA VAL A 94 11.65 1.10 16.70
C VAL A 94 12.02 1.11 18.19
N GLY A 95 13.30 1.32 18.48
CA GLY A 95 13.84 1.09 19.82
C GLY A 95 13.82 -0.40 20.18
N THR A 96 13.67 -0.70 21.48
CA THR A 96 13.73 -2.07 22.03
C THR A 96 12.36 -2.73 22.17
N GLU A 97 11.28 -1.96 22.26
CA GLU A 97 9.94 -2.49 22.57
C GLU A 97 8.93 -2.38 21.43
N HIS A 98 9.24 -1.69 20.33
CA HIS A 98 8.27 -1.45 19.27
C HIS A 98 8.71 -2.06 17.94
N VAL A 99 7.71 -2.48 17.17
CA VAL A 99 7.84 -2.94 15.79
C VAL A 99 7.13 -1.98 14.85
N GLN A 100 7.63 -1.87 13.64
CA GLN A 100 7.07 -1.07 12.57
C GLN A 100 6.97 -1.90 11.29
N VAL A 101 5.84 -1.76 10.61
CA VAL A 101 5.71 -2.19 9.21
C VAL A 101 5.33 -0.97 8.38
N ARG A 102 6.03 -0.79 7.26
CA ARG A 102 5.78 0.25 6.27
C ARG A 102 5.53 -0.42 4.92
N ILE A 103 4.39 -0.12 4.30
CA ILE A 103 4.06 -0.53 2.94
C ILE A 103 4.15 0.71 2.05
N SER A 104 4.89 0.62 0.94
CA SER A 104 5.05 1.70 -0.04
C SER A 104 4.66 1.21 -1.43
N TYR A 105 3.42 1.48 -1.83
CA TYR A 105 2.86 1.01 -3.10
C TYR A 105 2.71 2.16 -4.09
N VAL A 106 3.25 2.01 -5.31
CA VAL A 106 3.03 3.00 -6.38
C VAL A 106 1.69 2.71 -7.07
N PHE A 107 0.74 3.65 -6.94
CA PHE A 107 -0.55 3.55 -7.60
C PHE A 107 -0.38 3.47 -9.12
N ARG A 108 -1.06 2.50 -9.74
CA ARG A 108 -1.04 2.25 -11.19
C ARG A 108 -2.40 2.61 -11.78
N PRO A 109 -2.56 3.80 -12.39
CA PRO A 109 -3.80 4.22 -13.03
C PRO A 109 -4.18 3.28 -14.17
N VAL A 110 -5.47 3.05 -14.39
CA VAL A 110 -5.96 2.27 -15.54
C VAL A 110 -5.96 3.11 -16.81
N ILE A 111 -6.05 4.43 -16.64
CA ILE A 111 -6.26 5.41 -17.71
C ILE A 111 -4.97 5.88 -18.40
N GLY A 112 -3.83 5.30 -18.01
CA GLY A 112 -2.50 5.67 -18.47
C GLY A 112 -1.63 6.27 -17.37
N ASN A 113 -0.32 6.24 -17.58
CA ASN A 113 0.66 6.65 -16.57
C ASN A 113 0.78 8.17 -16.38
N GLY A 114 0.12 8.96 -17.24
CA GLY A 114 0.12 10.41 -17.14
C GLY A 114 -0.89 11.05 -18.07
N LEU A 115 -1.28 12.28 -17.75
CA LEU A 115 -2.02 13.13 -18.69
C LEU A 115 -1.01 13.78 -19.64
N PRO A 116 -1.21 13.68 -20.97
CA PRO A 116 -0.38 14.42 -21.92
C PRO A 116 -0.55 15.91 -21.64
N ALA A 117 0.57 16.61 -21.46
CA ALA A 117 0.54 18.05 -21.28
C ALA A 117 0.31 18.74 -22.63
N LEU A 118 -0.59 19.73 -22.63
CA LEU A 118 -0.81 20.58 -23.81
C LEU A 118 0.41 21.46 -24.10
N ILE A 119 1.15 21.84 -23.05
CA ILE A 119 2.43 22.54 -23.09
C ILE A 119 3.31 21.99 -21.94
N GLY A 120 4.56 21.61 -22.22
CA GLY A 120 5.50 21.13 -21.21
C GLY A 120 5.47 19.61 -20.99
N ASN A 121 5.82 19.17 -19.77
CA ASN A 121 5.95 17.75 -19.43
C ASN A 121 4.60 17.14 -19.01
N ALA A 122 4.39 15.87 -19.35
CA ALA A 122 3.20 15.11 -18.95
C ALA A 122 3.03 15.10 -17.42
N ILE A 123 1.78 15.16 -16.96
CA ILE A 123 1.45 15.12 -15.53
C ILE A 123 1.39 13.65 -15.12
N PRO A 124 2.29 13.17 -14.24
CA PRO A 124 2.25 11.79 -13.78
C PRO A 124 0.99 11.53 -12.97
N LEU A 125 0.40 10.36 -13.19
CA LEU A 125 -0.79 9.90 -12.44
C LEU A 125 -0.45 8.79 -11.44
N ASN A 126 0.81 8.36 -11.39
CA ASN A 126 1.30 7.40 -10.41
C ASN A 126 1.76 8.10 -9.13
N PHE A 127 1.06 7.83 -8.03
CA PHE A 127 1.38 8.41 -6.73
C PHE A 127 1.77 7.31 -5.73
N PRO A 128 2.80 7.51 -4.90
CA PRO A 128 3.15 6.57 -3.85
C PRO A 128 2.11 6.63 -2.72
N LEU A 129 1.50 5.49 -2.41
CA LEU A 129 0.63 5.27 -1.27
C LEU A 129 1.45 4.61 -0.17
N VAL A 130 1.63 5.31 0.96
CA VAL A 130 2.45 4.84 2.07
C VAL A 130 1.58 4.59 3.29
N ALA A 131 1.56 3.36 3.78
CA ALA A 131 0.92 2.97 5.02
C ALA A 131 1.98 2.54 6.03
N THR A 132 2.05 3.22 7.17
CA THR A 132 3.02 2.91 8.24
C THR A 132 2.28 2.81 9.56
N THR A 133 2.54 1.73 10.30
CA THR A 133 2.01 1.52 11.65
C THR A 133 3.13 1.04 12.56
N VAL A 134 3.11 1.51 13.81
CA VAL A 134 4.01 1.10 14.88
C VAL A 134 3.17 0.49 16.00
N MET A 135 3.60 -0.63 16.56
CA MET A 135 2.97 -1.24 17.74
C MET A 135 4.05 -1.72 18.72
N ARG A 136 3.67 -1.84 19.99
CA ARG A 136 4.50 -2.45 21.01
C ARG A 136 4.53 -3.97 20.83
N GLY A 137 5.71 -4.58 20.91
CA GLY A 137 5.88 -6.03 20.98
C GLY A 137 5.30 -6.57 22.28
N LEU A 138 4.61 -7.72 22.20
CA LEU A 138 3.94 -8.37 23.32
C LEU A 138 4.44 -9.79 23.50
#